data_AF-A0A851GKQ0-F1
#
_entry.id   AF-A0A851GKQ0-F1
#
_cell.length_a   1.000
_cell.length_b   1.000
_cell.length_c   1.000
_cell.angle_alpha   90.00
_cell.angle_beta   90.00
_cell.angle_gamma   90.00
#
_symmetry.space_group_name_H-M   'P 1'
#
loop_
_entity.id
_entity.type
_entity.pdbx_description
1 polymer ?
#
loop_
_entity_poly.entity_id
_entity_poly.type
_entity_poly.pdbx_seq_one_letter_code
_entity_poly.pdbx_strand_id
1 'polypeptide(L)'
;MTDEIVNVLGEEDHFFAFNDLFEAVYARLKERNAVSGGEEMLRLRAYEKLQNLVTRGMIEKENKEYKGLPKLSEAHSDFLAAQEA
;
A
#
# COMPACT_ATOMS: atom_id res chain seq x y z
N MET A 1 4.70 -2.98 -5.04
CA MET A 1 3.94 -1.75 -4.71
C MET A 1 2.79 -2.06 -3.78
N THR A 2 1.78 -2.84 -4.20
CA THR A 2 0.67 -3.22 -3.31
C THR A 2 1.16 -3.91 -2.04
N ASP A 3 2.09 -4.87 -2.15
CA ASP A 3 2.66 -5.54 -0.97
C ASP A 3 3.33 -4.56 -0.01
N GLU A 4 4.05 -3.55 -0.52
CA GLU A 4 4.68 -2.54 0.33
C GLU A 4 3.66 -1.65 1.04
N ILE A 5 2.56 -1.30 0.37
CA ILE A 5 1.44 -0.58 1.00
C ILE A 5 0.82 -1.45 2.11
N VAL A 6 0.62 -2.75 1.85
CA VAL A 6 0.11 -3.72 2.83
C VAL A 6 1.04 -3.85 4.02
N ASN A 7 2.35 -3.92 3.79
CA ASN A 7 3.35 -4.01 4.86
C ASN A 7 3.32 -2.75 5.74
N VAL A 8 3.40 -1.55 5.15
CA VAL A 8 3.43 -0.30 5.92
C VAL A 8 2.13 -0.09 6.72
N LEU A 9 0.97 -0.27 6.09
CA LEU A 9 -0.31 -0.07 6.76
C LEU A 9 -0.73 -1.25 7.66
N GLY A 10 -0.07 -2.40 7.53
CA GLY A 10 -0.30 -3.57 8.39
C GLY A 10 0.60 -3.61 9.63
N GLU A 11 1.72 -2.87 9.62
CA GLU A 11 2.65 -2.77 10.75
C GLU A 11 2.08 -1.93 11.91
N GLU A 12 1.30 -0.89 11.62
CA GLU A 12 0.77 0.02 12.63
C GLU A 12 -0.73 0.31 12.48
N ASP A 13 -1.48 0.26 13.59
CA ASP A 13 -2.93 0.51 13.63
C ASP A 13 -3.26 2.02 13.72
N HIS A 14 -2.70 2.84 12.83
CA HIS A 14 -2.96 4.28 12.81
C HIS A 14 -3.13 4.84 11.39
N PHE A 15 -3.60 6.08 11.32
CA PHE A 15 -3.77 6.81 10.06
C PHE A 15 -2.44 7.40 9.59
N PHE A 16 -2.02 7.05 8.38
CA PHE A 16 -0.85 7.64 7.74
C PHE A 16 -1.26 8.70 6.73
N ALA A 17 -0.68 9.89 6.83
CA ALA A 17 -0.75 10.86 5.75
C ALA A 17 -0.13 10.31 4.46
N PHE A 18 -0.68 10.69 3.31
CA PHE A 18 -0.21 10.19 2.02
C PHE A 18 1.30 10.32 1.79
N ASN A 19 1.89 11.44 2.21
CA ASN A 19 3.32 11.70 1.98
C ASN A 19 4.17 10.73 2.80
N ASP A 20 3.87 10.58 4.09
CA ASP A 20 4.61 9.68 4.99
C ASP A 20 4.46 8.22 4.55
N LEU A 21 3.25 7.83 4.16
CA LEU A 21 2.97 6.51 3.60
C LEU A 21 3.77 6.27 2.32
N PHE A 22 3.78 7.25 1.40
CA PHE A 22 4.51 7.11 0.15
C PHE A 22 6.01 7.03 0.36
N GLU A 23 6.58 7.83 1.27
CA GLU A 23 8.00 7.77 1.62
C GLU A 23 8.40 6.42 2.20
N ALA A 24 7.60 5.87 3.13
CA ALA A 24 7.82 4.54 3.70
C ALA A 24 7.76 3.44 2.63
N VAL A 25 6.73 3.46 1.77
CA VAL A 25 6.58 2.52 0.65
C VAL A 25 7.75 2.65 -0.33
N TYR A 26 8.18 3.86 -0.63
CA TYR A 26 9.26 4.13 -1.57
C TYR A 26 10.62 3.69 -1.03
N ALA A 27 10.88 3.86 0.26
CA ALA A 27 12.07 3.34 0.92
C ALA A 27 12.15 1.81 0.78
N ARG A 28 11.05 1.09 1.05
CA ARG A 28 10.99 -0.37 0.89
C ARG A 28 11.17 -0.82 -0.56
N LEU A 29 10.58 -0.09 -1.52
CA LEU A 29 10.81 -0.37 -2.95
C LEU A 29 12.29 -0.20 -3.35
N LYS A 30 12.98 0.80 -2.80
CA LYS A 30 14.42 0.99 -3.04
C LYS A 30 15.24 -0.16 -2.48
N GLU A 31 14.96 -0.58 -1.24
CA GLU A 31 15.64 -1.72 -0.61
C GLU A 31 15.48 -3.01 -1.44
N ARG A 32 14.30 -3.22 -2.03
CA ARG A 32 14.01 -4.38 -2.88
C ARG A 32 14.46 -4.22 -4.34
N ASN A 33 15.11 -3.12 -4.72
CA ASN A 33 15.45 -2.79 -6.11
C ASN A 33 14.22 -2.85 -7.06
N ALA A 34 13.03 -2.55 -6.54
CA ALA A 34 11.75 -2.64 -7.24
C ALA A 34 11.25 -1.27 -7.76
N VAL A 35 12.09 -0.25 -7.71
CA VAL A 35 11.82 1.09 -8.25
C VAL A 35 11.93 1.05 -9.78
N SER A 36 10.79 1.17 -10.46
CA SER A 36 10.73 1.25 -11.93
C SER A 36 10.09 2.57 -12.37
N GLY A 37 10.89 3.51 -12.88
CA GLY A 37 10.45 4.83 -13.32
C GLY A 37 10.76 5.96 -12.32
N GLY A 38 10.42 7.19 -12.70
CA GLY A 38 10.60 8.37 -11.84
C GLY A 38 9.66 8.36 -10.64
N GLU A 39 10.03 9.08 -9.59
CA GLU A 39 9.29 9.19 -8.33
C GLU A 39 7.83 9.64 -8.54
N GLU A 40 7.60 10.61 -9.42
CA GLU A 40 6.26 11.10 -9.78
C GLU A 40 5.35 9.97 -10.30
N MET A 41 5.88 9.09 -11.16
CA MET A 41 5.13 7.94 -11.71
C MET A 41 4.78 6.92 -10.63
N LEU A 42 5.69 6.69 -9.68
CA LEU A 42 5.43 5.81 -8.54
C LEU A 42 4.39 6.40 -7.61
N ARG A 43 4.39 7.72 -7.43
CA ARG A 43 3.39 8.43 -6.63
C ARG A 43 2.00 8.30 -7.20
N LEU A 44 1.84 8.47 -8.51
CA LEU A 44 0.58 8.24 -9.21
C LEU A 44 0.10 6.79 -9.05
N ARG A 45 0.99 5.81 -9.26
CA ARG A 45 0.68 4.39 -9.07
C ARG A 45 0.27 4.08 -7.62
N ALA A 46 0.93 4.67 -6.63
CA ALA A 46 0.57 4.49 -5.23
C ALA A 46 -0.84 5.00 -4.95
N TYR A 47 -1.21 6.18 -5.47
CA TYR A 47 -2.58 6.70 -5.40
C TYR A 47 -3.60 5.73 -6.00
N GLU A 48 -3.36 5.24 -7.21
CA GLU A 48 -4.26 4.29 -7.87
C GLU A 48 -4.44 3.01 -7.03
N LYS A 49 -3.35 2.49 -6.45
CA LYS A 49 -3.43 1.31 -5.58
C LYS A 49 -4.21 1.59 -4.30
N LEU A 50 -4.00 2.73 -3.65
CA LEU A 50 -4.75 3.14 -2.46
C LEU A 50 -6.24 3.26 -2.76
N GLN A 51 -6.62 3.93 -3.86
CA GLN A 51 -8.04 4.07 -4.24
C GLN A 51 -8.72 2.71 -4.45
N ASN A 52 -8.02 1.76 -5.09
CA ASN A 52 -8.53 0.41 -5.28
C ASN A 52 -8.71 -0.33 -3.95
N LEU A 53 -7.76 -0.20 -3.02
CA LEU A 53 -7.84 -0.84 -1.70
C LEU A 53 -8.94 -0.23 -0.82
N VAL A 54 -9.14 1.10 -0.90
CA VAL A 54 -10.27 1.79 -0.25
C VAL A 54 -11.60 1.29 -0.80
N THR A 55 -11.73 1.18 -2.13
CA THR A 55 -12.95 0.68 -2.78
C THR A 55 -13.28 -0.76 -2.37
N ARG A 56 -12.26 -1.58 -2.11
CA ARG A 56 -12.40 -2.96 -1.65
C ARG A 56 -12.67 -3.09 -0.14
N GLY A 57 -12.71 -1.98 0.60
CA GLY A 57 -12.88 -2.00 2.06
C GLY A 57 -11.68 -2.59 2.81
N MET A 58 -10.49 -2.48 2.22
CA MET A 58 -9.23 -2.97 2.81
C MET A 58 -8.44 -1.86 3.51
N ILE A 59 -8.71 -0.62 3.16
CA ILE A 59 -8.13 0.59 3.75
C ILE A 59 -9.26 1.55 4.06
N GLU A 60 -9.20 2.17 5.23
CA GLU A 60 -10.03 3.30 5.57
C GLU A 60 -9.31 4.59 5.16
N LYS A 61 -10.04 5.51 4.52
CA LYS A 61 -9.51 6.80 4.09
C LYS A 61 -10.27 7.91 4.78
N GLU A 62 -9.54 8.70 5.57
CA GLU A 62 -10.05 9.91 6.18
C GLU A 62 -9.25 11.10 5.66
N ASN A 63 -9.90 12.07 5.02
CA ASN A 63 -9.22 13.20 4.38
C ASN A 63 -8.08 12.79 3.43
N LYS A 64 -6.83 13.03 3.82
CA LYS A 64 -5.59 12.70 3.09
C LYS A 64 -4.78 11.60 3.78
N GLU A 65 -5.43 10.87 4.66
CA GLU A 65 -4.83 9.86 5.51
C GLU A 65 -5.47 8.49 5.26
N TYR A 66 -4.70 7.44 5.51
CA TYR A 66 -5.05 6.07 5.19
C TYR A 66 -4.70 5.16 6.37
N LYS A 67 -5.61 4.27 6.74
CA LYS A 67 -5.42 3.27 7.78
C LYS A 67 -5.70 1.87 7.23
N GLY A 68 -4.84 0.90 7.55
CA GLY A 68 -5.08 -0.49 7.21
C GLY A 68 -6.25 -1.08 7.97
N LEU A 69 -7.11 -1.85 7.29
CA LEU A 69 -8.19 -2.62 7.92
C LEU A 69 -7.78 -4.09 8.05
N PRO A 70 -8.46 -4.91 8.87
CA PRO A 70 -8.08 -6.31 9.07
C PRO A 70 -7.96 -7.14 7.78
N LYS A 71 -8.78 -6.80 6.77
CA LYS A 71 -8.76 -7.44 5.44
C LYS A 71 -7.59 -7.03 4.55
N LEU A 72 -6.75 -6.09 4.97
CA LEU A 72 -5.65 -5.58 4.16
C LEU A 72 -4.64 -6.69 3.81
N SER A 73 -4.39 -7.62 4.73
CA SER A 73 -3.50 -8.76 4.51
C SER A 73 -3.92 -9.64 3.33
N GLU A 74 -5.23 -9.68 3.00
CA GLU A 74 -5.77 -10.40 1.84
C GLU A 74 -5.35 -9.78 0.50
N ALA A 75 -4.87 -8.54 0.51
CA ALA A 75 -4.33 -7.89 -0.69
C ALA A 75 -2.86 -8.24 -0.96
N HIS A 76 -2.19 -8.92 -0.02
CA HIS A 76 -0.81 -9.36 -0.21
C HIS A 76 -0.73 -10.46 -1.27
N SER A 77 0.31 -10.42 -2.09
CA SER A 77 0.51 -11.38 -3.19
C SER A 77 0.53 -12.84 -2.71
N ASP A 78 1.08 -13.11 -1.52
CA ASP A 78 1.10 -14.46 -0.93
C ASP A 78 -0.29 -15.00 -0.63
N PHE A 79 -1.22 -14.13 -0.18
CA PHE A 79 -2.60 -14.54 0.10
C PHE A 79 -3.35 -14.87 -1.19
N LEU A 80 -3.11 -14.11 -2.26
CA LEU A 80 -3.70 -14.38 -3.58
C LEU A 80 -3.16 -15.69 -4.16
N ALA A 81 -1.85 -15.91 -4.09
CA ALA A 81 -1.22 -17.14 -4.57
C ALA A 81 -1.75 -18.39 -3.82
N ALA A 82 -2.06 -18.27 -2.53
CA ALA A 82 -2.63 -19.36 -1.74
C ALA A 82 -4.09 -19.69 -2.08
N GLN A 83 -4.85 -18.78 -2.71
CA GLN A 83 -6.23 -19.03 -3.14
C GLN A 83 -6.33 -19.65 -4.55
N GLU A 84 -5.26 -19.59 -5.33
CA GLU A 84 -5.20 -20.12 -6.70
C GLU A 84 -4.60 -21.56 -6.77
N ALA A 85 -4.22 -22.13 -5.62
CA ALA A 85 -3.64 -23.47 -5.46
C ALA A 85 -4.67 -24.52 -5.00
#